data_AF-A0A838W1H4-F1
#
_entry.id   AF-A0A838W1H4-F1
#
_cell.length_a   1.000
_cell.length_b   1.000
_cell.length_c   1.000
_cell.angle_alpha   90.00
_cell.angle_beta   90.00
_cell.angle_gamma   90.00
#
_symmetry.space_group_name_H-M   'P 1'
#
loop_
_entity.id
_entity.type
_entity.pdbx_description
1 polymer ?
#
loop_
_entity_poly.entity_id
_entity_poly.type
_entity_poly.pdbx_seq_one_letter_code
_entity_poly.pdbx_strand_id
1 'polypeptide(L)'
;MNNKGSLNEKKLRGSGGYTVAKINDTEQKMANLGGPELFLAGIGRLETDRFVKHHCNKCEKDYEGAPNIQYENPNEDLGENIILIEKGEYKCKSCNSVIAQYRKFNDVKENNTHLPDNKDAEVKTDIKESMKKSELDNKEIMTQSVNNNSKPIDLGQEEKEDYSPIENIIGLSAYNNNAQLIGKISEIGLRKISEGKVQFSFKITNGLKKETIEVAWDNIDKIGDIVILHGSFDNAPPSYNDKNNANSSTNQNYKTCINCSYQNDTEALFCEECGKKIE
;
A
#
# COMPACT_ATOMS: atom_id res chain seq x y z
N MET A 1 25.03 -1.32 27.11
CA MET A 1 24.48 0.03 27.40
C MET A 1 23.19 0.17 26.63
N ASN A 2 22.06 0.22 27.33
CA ASN A 2 20.74 0.32 26.71
C ASN A 2 20.61 1.71 26.08
N ASN A 3 20.49 1.75 24.76
CA ASN A 3 20.18 2.96 24.00
C ASN A 3 18.71 3.32 24.29
N LYS A 4 18.44 3.88 25.48
CA LYS A 4 17.19 4.61 25.73
C LYS A 4 17.26 5.82 24.81
N GLY A 5 16.66 5.70 23.63
CA GLY A 5 16.60 6.78 22.65
C GLY A 5 16.17 8.07 23.36
N SER A 6 16.94 9.14 23.16
CA SER A 6 16.65 10.44 23.75
C SER A 6 15.25 10.89 23.34
N LEU A 7 14.40 11.17 24.32
CA LEU A 7 13.07 11.71 24.06
C LEU A 7 13.18 13.23 23.86
N ASN A 8 12.58 13.71 22.79
CA ASN A 8 12.57 15.12 22.39
C ASN A 8 11.14 15.65 22.36
N GLU A 9 10.92 16.87 22.84
CA GLU A 9 9.62 17.51 22.76
C GLU A 9 9.33 17.96 21.33
N LYS A 10 8.20 17.50 20.79
CA LYS A 10 7.75 17.80 19.43
C LYS A 10 6.27 18.16 19.44
N LYS A 11 5.91 19.06 18.53
CA LYS A 11 4.51 19.41 18.25
C LYS A 11 3.94 18.41 17.25
N LEU A 12 2.87 17.73 17.63
CA LEU A 12 2.18 16.72 16.84
C LEU A 12 0.78 17.22 16.49
N ARG A 13 0.49 17.35 15.20
CA ARG A 13 -0.79 17.83 14.67
C ARG A 13 -1.84 16.74 14.66
N GLY A 14 -3.09 17.18 14.81
CA GLY A 14 -4.30 16.42 14.55
C GLY A 14 -5.34 17.32 13.90
N SER A 15 -6.42 16.74 13.40
CA SER A 15 -7.49 17.48 12.71
C SER A 15 -8.22 18.48 13.63
N GLY A 16 -8.30 18.19 14.94
CA GLY A 16 -8.99 19.03 15.91
C GLY A 16 -8.06 19.82 16.84
N GLY A 17 -6.76 19.86 16.57
CA GLY A 17 -5.79 20.60 17.37
C GLY A 17 -4.37 20.10 17.23
N TYR A 18 -3.61 20.18 18.32
CA TYR A 18 -2.25 19.64 18.36
C TYR A 18 -1.87 19.24 19.77
N THR A 19 -0.87 18.39 19.91
CA THR A 19 -0.24 18.06 21.19
C THR A 19 1.23 18.43 21.16
N VAL A 20 1.82 18.68 22.32
CA VAL A 20 3.26 18.73 22.51
C VAL A 20 3.62 17.53 23.38
N ALA A 21 4.41 16.62 22.84
CA ALA A 21 4.76 15.38 23.50
C ALA A 21 6.23 15.03 23.28
N LYS A 22 6.77 14.24 24.21
CA LYS A 22 8.13 13.72 24.19
C LYS A 22 8.18 12.45 23.33
N ILE A 23 8.89 12.49 22.20
CA ILE A 23 9.01 11.37 21.25
C ILE A 23 10.46 11.04 20.93
N ASN A 24 10.73 9.79 20.57
CA ASN A 24 12.03 9.34 20.10
C ASN A 24 12.17 9.51 18.57
N ASP A 25 13.37 9.28 18.04
CA ASP A 25 13.65 9.49 16.61
C ASP A 25 12.85 8.56 15.69
N THR A 26 12.54 7.33 16.12
CA THR A 26 11.71 6.38 15.36
C THR A 26 10.29 6.89 15.24
N GLU A 27 9.70 7.33 16.35
CA GLU A 27 8.35 7.91 16.37
C GLU A 27 8.31 9.23 15.61
N GLN A 28 9.37 10.04 15.64
CA GLN A 28 9.46 11.26 14.84
C GLN A 28 9.43 10.96 13.34
N LYS A 29 10.11 9.89 12.90
CA LYS A 29 10.03 9.42 11.50
C LYS A 29 8.61 8.96 11.15
N MET A 30 7.96 8.20 12.02
CA MET A 30 6.57 7.75 11.83
C MET A 30 5.57 8.92 11.79
N ALA A 31 5.84 9.98 12.55
CA ALA A 31 5.00 11.17 12.57
C ALA A 31 5.13 12.04 11.31
N ASN A 32 6.23 11.88 10.56
CA ASN A 32 6.46 12.64 9.33
C ASN A 32 5.75 11.97 8.16
N LEU A 33 4.70 12.61 7.66
CA LEU A 33 3.91 12.12 6.52
C LEU A 33 4.31 12.80 5.19
N GLY A 34 5.59 13.19 5.05
CA GLY A 34 6.13 13.83 3.84
C GLY A 34 6.09 15.37 3.87
N GLY A 35 5.75 15.99 5.00
CA GLY A 35 5.64 17.43 5.15
C GLY A 35 6.52 18.00 6.28
N PRO A 36 6.52 19.34 6.46
CA PRO A 36 7.27 19.97 7.56
C PRO A 36 6.61 19.74 8.94
N GLU A 37 5.34 19.36 8.97
CA GLU A 37 4.59 19.10 10.21
C GLU A 37 4.62 17.62 10.57
N LEU A 38 4.66 17.35 11.88
CA LEU A 38 4.55 16.00 12.43
C LEU A 38 3.12 15.74 12.87
N PHE A 39 2.61 14.53 12.63
CA PHE A 39 1.23 14.14 12.90
C PHE A 39 1.14 13.05 13.95
N LEU A 40 0.20 13.22 14.90
CA LEU A 40 -0.04 12.24 15.96
C LEU A 40 -0.61 10.92 15.39
N ALA A 41 -1.32 10.99 14.26
CA ALA A 41 -1.90 9.83 13.59
C ALA A 41 -0.84 8.80 13.14
N GLY A 42 0.33 9.25 12.70
CA GLY A 42 1.41 8.37 12.23
C GLY A 42 2.12 7.61 13.35
N ILE A 43 2.11 8.13 14.58
CA ILE A 43 2.78 7.50 15.72
C ILE A 43 1.92 6.41 16.38
N GLY A 44 0.61 6.64 16.46
CA GLY A 44 -0.31 5.78 17.21
C GLY A 44 -0.52 6.25 18.66
N ARG A 45 -0.70 5.29 19.58
CA ARG A 45 -0.92 5.57 21.00
C ARG A 45 0.38 5.94 21.71
N LEU A 46 0.37 7.08 22.41
CA LEU A 46 1.43 7.52 23.29
C LEU A 46 1.00 7.42 24.75
N GLU A 47 1.96 7.10 25.63
CA GLU A 47 1.75 7.11 27.09
C GLU A 47 1.45 8.52 27.59
N THR A 48 0.56 8.62 28.59
CA THR A 48 -0.01 9.91 29.03
C THR A 48 1.00 10.83 29.70
N ASP A 49 2.04 10.28 30.34
CA ASP A 49 3.14 11.01 30.99
C ASP A 49 4.09 11.68 29.98
N ARG A 50 4.02 11.28 28.72
CA ARG A 50 4.86 11.85 27.65
C ARG A 50 4.31 13.15 27.08
N PHE A 51 3.05 13.49 27.36
CA PHE A 51 2.44 14.72 26.90
C PHE A 51 2.76 15.89 27.84
N VAL A 52 3.27 16.96 27.27
CA VAL A 52 3.51 18.23 27.97
C VAL A 52 2.24 19.06 27.99
N LYS A 53 1.61 19.24 26.82
CA LYS A 53 0.34 19.98 26.68
C LYS A 53 -0.43 19.58 25.43
N HIS A 54 -1.68 20.01 25.33
CA HIS A 54 -2.48 19.90 24.12
C HIS A 54 -3.33 21.15 23.87
N HIS A 55 -3.55 21.46 22.60
CA HIS A 55 -4.45 22.50 22.14
C HIS A 55 -5.69 21.89 21.51
N CYS A 56 -6.85 22.47 21.79
CA CYS A 56 -8.10 22.08 21.16
C CYS A 56 -8.64 23.24 20.31
N ASN A 57 -8.84 23.00 19.01
CA ASN A 57 -9.37 24.02 18.09
C ASN A 57 -10.78 24.47 18.48
N LYS A 58 -11.62 23.57 18.99
CA LYS A 58 -12.99 23.92 19.41
C LYS A 58 -13.02 24.82 20.65
N CYS A 59 -12.04 24.67 21.55
CA CYS A 59 -11.92 25.52 22.73
C CYS A 59 -11.04 26.75 22.48
N GLU A 60 -10.30 26.76 21.36
CA GLU A 60 -9.26 27.74 21.04
C GLU A 60 -8.27 27.95 22.20
N LYS A 61 -7.92 26.86 22.90
CA LYS A 61 -7.21 26.91 24.18
C LYS A 61 -6.21 25.77 24.35
N ASP A 62 -5.09 26.10 25.00
CA ASP A 62 -4.08 25.17 25.49
C ASP A 62 -4.43 24.60 26.88
N TYR A 63 -4.14 23.32 27.08
CA TYR A 63 -4.33 22.57 28.30
C TYR A 63 -3.05 21.81 28.66
N GLU A 64 -2.71 21.79 29.94
CA GLU A 64 -1.54 21.05 30.43
C GLU A 64 -1.76 19.53 30.43
N GLY A 65 -0.70 18.80 30.11
CA GLY A 65 -0.64 17.35 30.04
C GLY A 65 -1.41 16.71 28.88
N ALA A 66 -1.61 15.40 28.97
CA ALA A 66 -2.26 14.59 27.93
C ALA A 66 -3.73 14.97 27.71
N PRO A 67 -4.25 14.83 26.49
CA PRO A 67 -5.69 14.71 26.26
C PRO A 67 -6.23 13.36 26.79
N ASN A 68 -7.55 13.21 26.87
CA ASN A 68 -8.17 11.94 27.22
C ASN A 68 -8.04 10.96 26.03
N ILE A 69 -7.65 9.71 26.28
CA ILE A 69 -7.51 8.70 25.23
C ILE A 69 -8.68 7.71 25.33
N GLN A 70 -9.37 7.48 24.22
CA GLN A 70 -10.34 6.40 24.06
C GLN A 70 -9.88 5.50 22.93
N TYR A 71 -9.82 4.19 23.14
CA TYR A 71 -9.34 3.26 22.13
C TYR A 71 -10.07 1.92 22.21
N GLU A 72 -10.09 1.23 21.08
CA GLU A 72 -10.63 -0.12 20.94
C GLU A 72 -9.70 -0.98 20.11
N ASN A 73 -9.79 -2.30 20.30
CA ASN A 73 -8.96 -3.29 19.62
C ASN A 73 -9.86 -4.13 18.69
N PRO A 74 -10.18 -3.63 17.49
CA PRO A 74 -11.20 -4.26 16.65
C PRO A 74 -10.75 -5.60 16.07
N ASN A 75 -9.44 -5.82 15.86
CA ASN A 75 -8.91 -6.99 15.14
C ASN A 75 -9.60 -7.19 13.78
N GLU A 76 -9.82 -6.08 13.07
CA GLU A 76 -10.51 -6.06 11.78
C GLU A 76 -9.51 -6.40 10.66
N ASP A 77 -9.78 -7.47 9.93
CA ASP A 77 -9.00 -7.87 8.75
C ASP A 77 -9.35 -6.97 7.57
N LEU A 78 -8.36 -6.25 7.05
CA LEU A 78 -8.49 -5.35 5.92
C LEU A 78 -7.98 -5.97 4.61
N GLY A 79 -7.58 -7.24 4.64
CA GLY A 79 -6.96 -7.93 3.52
C GLY A 79 -5.44 -7.79 3.48
N GLU A 80 -4.80 -8.56 2.59
CA GLU A 80 -3.34 -8.48 2.35
C GLU A 80 -2.48 -8.70 3.61
N ASN A 81 -2.97 -9.49 4.57
CA ASN A 81 -2.36 -9.71 5.89
C ASN A 81 -2.26 -8.43 6.75
N ILE A 82 -3.06 -7.41 6.46
CA ILE A 82 -3.17 -6.18 7.25
C ILE A 82 -4.38 -6.28 8.16
N ILE A 83 -4.14 -6.22 9.47
CA ILE A 83 -5.17 -6.25 10.50
C ILE A 83 -5.12 -4.94 11.26
N LEU A 84 -6.25 -4.24 11.35
CA LEU A 84 -6.43 -3.12 12.26
C LEU A 84 -6.56 -3.66 13.69
N ILE A 85 -5.46 -3.59 14.46
CA ILE A 85 -5.38 -4.17 15.80
C ILE A 85 -5.79 -3.19 16.90
N GLU A 86 -5.63 -1.89 16.68
CA GLU A 86 -6.04 -0.83 17.61
C GLU A 86 -6.43 0.42 16.82
N LYS A 87 -7.50 1.09 17.24
CA LYS A 87 -7.80 2.46 16.81
C LYS A 87 -8.21 3.28 18.01
N GLY A 88 -7.91 4.57 17.99
CA GLY A 88 -8.28 5.42 19.10
C GLY A 88 -8.37 6.90 18.77
N GLU A 89 -8.96 7.63 19.71
CA GLU A 89 -9.21 9.06 19.64
C GLU A 89 -8.58 9.75 20.85
N TYR A 90 -7.84 10.81 20.58
CA TYR A 90 -7.38 11.77 21.58
C TYR A 90 -8.44 12.87 21.71
N LYS A 91 -9.06 13.01 22.87
CA LYS A 91 -10.17 13.93 23.15
C LYS A 91 -9.77 15.04 24.11
N CYS A 92 -10.22 16.24 23.82
CA CYS A 92 -10.04 17.39 24.71
C CYS A 92 -10.65 17.11 26.08
N LYS A 93 -9.89 17.39 27.15
CA LYS A 93 -10.34 17.17 28.54
C LYS A 93 -11.56 17.99 28.94
N SER A 94 -11.76 19.16 28.32
CA SER A 94 -12.84 20.08 28.69
C SER A 94 -14.12 19.85 27.88
N CYS A 95 -14.02 19.74 26.55
CA CYS A 95 -15.19 19.70 25.66
C CYS A 95 -15.41 18.36 24.96
N ASN A 96 -14.58 17.35 25.28
CA ASN A 96 -14.61 15.99 24.72
C ASN A 96 -14.50 15.90 23.19
N SER A 97 -14.11 17.00 22.53
CA SER A 97 -13.97 17.04 21.07
C SER A 97 -12.67 16.36 20.66
N VAL A 98 -12.71 15.65 19.53
CA VAL A 98 -11.57 14.90 19.00
C VAL A 98 -10.49 15.88 18.56
N ILE A 99 -9.27 15.69 19.07
CA ILE A 99 -8.06 16.42 18.70
C ILE A 99 -7.35 15.67 17.57
N ALA A 100 -7.25 14.35 17.69
CA ALA A 100 -6.64 13.48 16.70
C ALA A 100 -7.23 12.07 16.80
N GLN A 101 -7.14 11.33 15.69
CA GLN A 101 -7.42 9.90 15.64
C GLN A 101 -6.14 9.18 15.21
N TYR A 102 -5.99 7.94 15.64
CA TYR A 102 -4.90 7.07 15.21
C TYR A 102 -5.40 5.66 14.93
N ARG A 103 -4.63 4.94 14.12
CA ARG A 103 -4.82 3.53 13.79
C ARG A 103 -3.49 2.82 13.97
N LYS A 104 -3.54 1.60 14.47
CA LYS A 104 -2.40 0.71 14.58
C LYS A 104 -2.73 -0.59 13.87
N PHE A 105 -1.88 -0.95 12.94
CA PHE A 105 -1.96 -2.20 12.22
C PHE A 105 -1.06 -3.24 12.87
N ASN A 106 -1.29 -4.51 12.57
CA ASN A 106 -0.37 -5.56 12.94
C ASN A 106 1.02 -5.27 12.35
N ASP A 107 2.05 -5.52 13.15
CA ASP A 107 3.39 -5.61 12.60
C ASP A 107 3.40 -6.85 11.70
N VAL A 108 3.49 -6.65 10.38
CA VAL A 108 3.72 -7.75 9.43
C VAL A 108 5.13 -8.23 9.67
N LYS A 109 5.30 -9.09 10.68
CA LYS A 109 6.50 -9.89 10.82
C LYS A 109 6.46 -10.89 9.68
N GLU A 110 7.49 -10.92 8.83
CA GLU A 110 7.77 -12.05 7.95
C GLU A 110 8.00 -13.30 8.81
N ASN A 111 6.93 -13.90 9.31
CA ASN A 111 6.95 -15.19 9.94
C ASN A 111 6.57 -16.21 8.88
N ASN A 112 7.58 -16.66 8.12
CA ASN A 112 7.55 -17.98 7.52
C ASN A 112 7.46 -19.01 8.65
N THR A 113 6.25 -19.33 9.11
CA THR A 113 6.01 -20.56 9.87
C THR A 113 4.57 -21.01 9.66
N HIS A 114 4.45 -21.97 8.74
CA HIS A 114 3.55 -23.12 8.76
C HIS A 114 2.53 -23.15 9.91
N LEU A 115 1.24 -23.23 9.52
CA LEU A 115 0.23 -23.90 10.33
C LEU A 115 0.74 -25.31 10.73
N PRO A 116 0.36 -25.75 11.93
CA PRO A 116 -0.21 -27.08 12.04
C PRO A 116 -1.61 -27.03 12.63
N ASP A 117 -2.43 -27.89 12.06
CA ASP A 117 -3.79 -28.25 12.46
C ASP A 117 -3.94 -28.59 13.96
N ASN A 118 -5.13 -28.24 14.46
CA ASN A 118 -5.94 -28.86 15.51
C ASN A 118 -5.26 -29.80 16.52
N LYS A 119 -5.45 -29.50 17.81
CA LYS A 119 -5.92 -30.48 18.80
C LYS A 119 -6.48 -29.83 20.06
N ASP A 120 -7.54 -30.47 20.54
CA ASP A 120 -8.43 -30.12 21.63
C ASP A 120 -7.74 -29.92 22.98
N ALA A 121 -8.28 -29.00 23.78
CA ALA A 121 -8.28 -29.11 25.24
C ALA A 121 -9.38 -28.25 25.86
N GLU A 122 -10.40 -28.94 26.40
CA GLU A 122 -11.37 -28.42 27.35
C GLU A 122 -10.69 -27.67 28.51
N VAL A 123 -11.24 -26.53 28.93
CA VAL A 123 -11.53 -26.27 30.36
C VAL A 123 -12.80 -25.42 30.48
N LYS A 124 -13.67 -25.92 31.35
CA LYS A 124 -14.99 -25.45 31.77
C LYS A 124 -14.94 -24.11 32.48
N THR A 125 -15.92 -23.24 32.22
CA THR A 125 -16.54 -22.43 33.28
C THR A 125 -18.03 -22.23 33.01
N ASP A 126 -18.77 -22.92 33.86
CA ASP A 126 -20.16 -22.81 34.27
C ASP A 126 -20.77 -21.39 34.39
N ILE A 127 -22.06 -21.32 33.98
CA ILE A 127 -23.22 -20.68 34.65
C ILE A 127 -23.95 -19.49 33.96
N LYS A 128 -25.22 -19.81 33.63
CA LYS A 128 -26.48 -19.03 33.62
C LYS A 128 -26.97 -18.38 32.32
N GLU A 129 -27.69 -19.24 31.61
CA GLU A 129 -28.84 -19.00 30.74
C GLU A 129 -29.98 -18.23 31.43
N SER A 130 -30.52 -17.22 30.74
CA SER A 130 -31.92 -16.80 30.88
C SER A 130 -32.44 -16.36 29.52
N MET A 131 -33.44 -17.10 29.05
CA MET A 131 -34.13 -17.00 27.77
C MET A 131 -34.99 -15.74 27.65
N LYS A 132 -35.12 -15.20 26.43
CA LYS A 132 -36.45 -14.96 25.83
C LYS A 132 -36.39 -14.84 24.29
N LYS A 133 -37.26 -15.65 23.69
CA LYS A 133 -37.60 -15.82 22.27
C LYS A 133 -38.53 -14.69 21.79
N SER A 134 -38.38 -14.26 20.54
CA SER A 134 -39.51 -13.86 19.68
C SER A 134 -39.11 -13.90 18.20
N GLU A 135 -39.91 -14.64 17.44
CA GLU A 135 -39.86 -14.87 15.99
C GLU A 135 -40.52 -13.74 15.19
N LEU A 136 -40.11 -13.64 13.91
CA LEU A 136 -40.82 -13.23 12.68
C LEU A 136 -41.73 -11.97 12.69
N ASP A 137 -41.47 -11.00 11.81
CA ASP A 137 -42.15 -10.96 10.50
C ASP A 137 -41.67 -9.83 9.56
N ASN A 138 -41.95 -10.06 8.29
CA ASN A 138 -41.51 -9.39 7.07
C ASN A 138 -41.97 -7.93 6.89
N LYS A 139 -41.14 -7.10 6.22
CA LYS A 139 -41.65 -6.14 5.22
C LYS A 139 -40.61 -5.69 4.21
N GLU A 140 -40.86 -6.04 2.95
CA GLU A 140 -40.25 -5.47 1.74
C GLU A 140 -40.51 -3.96 1.66
N ILE A 141 -39.51 -3.16 1.25
CA ILE A 141 -39.72 -1.99 0.37
C ILE A 141 -38.58 -1.90 -0.66
N MET A 142 -39.05 -1.63 -1.86
CA MET A 142 -38.45 -1.56 -3.17
C MET A 142 -37.71 -0.22 -3.41
N THR A 143 -36.70 -0.28 -4.30
CA THR A 143 -36.32 0.74 -5.31
C THR A 143 -35.59 2.06 -4.96
N GLN A 144 -34.55 2.26 -5.79
CA GLN A 144 -34.14 3.48 -6.51
C GLN A 144 -33.03 4.39 -5.94
N SER A 145 -31.82 4.14 -6.46
CA SER A 145 -30.97 5.08 -7.23
C SER A 145 -30.87 6.55 -6.80
N VAL A 146 -29.64 6.99 -6.55
CA VAL A 146 -29.18 8.34 -6.93
C VAL A 146 -27.75 8.26 -7.48
N ASN A 147 -27.64 8.51 -8.79
CA ASN A 147 -26.42 8.91 -9.49
C ASN A 147 -25.85 10.19 -8.86
N ASN A 148 -24.53 10.40 -8.92
CA ASN A 148 -24.00 11.67 -9.42
C ASN A 148 -22.57 11.51 -9.94
N ASN A 149 -22.42 11.89 -11.20
CA ASN A 149 -21.21 12.00 -11.99
C ASN A 149 -20.29 13.14 -11.48
N SER A 150 -18.99 12.81 -11.45
CA SER A 150 -17.87 13.53 -12.09
C SER A 150 -17.48 14.98 -11.75
N LYS A 151 -16.17 15.07 -11.41
CA LYS A 151 -15.14 16.05 -11.81
C LYS A 151 -15.10 17.42 -11.12
N PRO A 152 -14.01 18.22 -11.25
CA PRO A 152 -12.60 17.92 -11.58
C PRO A 152 -11.60 18.54 -10.57
N ILE A 153 -10.34 18.10 -10.53
CA ILE A 153 -9.25 19.00 -10.09
C ILE A 153 -8.13 18.95 -11.12
N ASP A 154 -7.76 20.17 -11.49
CA ASP A 154 -6.92 20.66 -12.56
C ASP A 154 -5.45 20.78 -12.12
N LEU A 155 -4.60 20.89 -13.14
CA LEU A 155 -3.15 20.86 -13.14
C LEU A 155 -2.50 21.86 -12.18
N GLY A 156 -1.66 21.35 -11.30
CA GLY A 156 -0.46 22.02 -10.80
C GLY A 156 0.72 21.12 -11.11
N GLN A 157 1.77 21.66 -11.74
CA GLN A 157 2.94 20.92 -12.20
C GLN A 157 3.61 20.16 -11.03
N GLU A 158 3.33 18.87 -10.93
CA GLU A 158 4.14 17.94 -10.15
C GLU A 158 5.45 17.75 -10.92
N GLU A 159 6.56 18.12 -10.29
CA GLU A 159 7.83 17.53 -10.65
C GLU A 159 7.62 16.03 -10.59
N LYS A 160 7.61 15.36 -11.75
CA LYS A 160 7.51 13.90 -11.83
C LYS A 160 8.59 13.34 -10.92
N GLU A 161 8.20 12.82 -9.76
CA GLU A 161 9.07 11.95 -9.01
C GLU A 161 9.31 10.73 -9.90
N ASP A 162 10.47 10.69 -10.55
CA ASP A 162 10.95 9.60 -11.41
C ASP A 162 11.32 8.35 -10.59
N TYR A 163 10.86 8.31 -9.33
CA TYR A 163 11.23 7.30 -8.34
C TYR A 163 9.97 6.74 -7.69
N SER A 164 9.63 5.52 -8.07
CA SER A 164 8.58 4.72 -7.41
C SER A 164 9.24 3.70 -6.48
N PRO A 165 8.98 3.75 -5.15
CA PRO A 165 9.42 2.70 -4.23
C PRO A 165 8.96 1.31 -4.72
N ILE A 166 9.84 0.31 -4.64
CA ILE A 166 9.55 -1.08 -5.09
C ILE A 166 8.31 -1.64 -4.40
N GLU A 167 8.09 -1.27 -3.14
CA GLU A 167 6.93 -1.65 -2.33
C GLU A 167 5.60 -1.24 -3.00
N ASN A 168 5.58 -0.12 -3.72
CA ASN A 168 4.39 0.37 -4.42
C ASN A 168 4.11 -0.37 -5.73
N ILE A 169 5.06 -1.18 -6.21
CA ILE A 169 4.91 -1.95 -7.45
C ILE A 169 4.16 -3.27 -7.18
N ILE A 170 4.29 -3.80 -5.96
CA ILE A 170 3.56 -4.98 -5.52
C ILE A 170 2.07 -4.63 -5.45
N GLY A 171 1.22 -5.52 -5.98
CA GLY A 171 -0.24 -5.34 -6.04
C GLY A 171 -0.75 -4.61 -7.28
N LEU A 172 0.14 -3.97 -8.06
CA LEU A 172 -0.23 -3.32 -9.33
C LEU A 172 -0.74 -4.33 -10.34
N SER A 173 -1.74 -3.91 -11.12
CA SER A 173 -2.28 -4.69 -12.24
C SER A 173 -1.32 -4.63 -13.42
N ALA A 174 -1.00 -5.80 -13.98
CA ALA A 174 -0.13 -5.94 -15.14
C ALA A 174 -0.94 -6.32 -16.39
N TYR A 175 -0.71 -5.59 -17.48
CA TYR A 175 -1.37 -5.77 -18.77
C TYR A 175 -0.35 -6.04 -19.87
N ASN A 176 -0.73 -6.84 -20.86
CA ASN A 176 0.07 -6.98 -22.08
C ASN A 176 -0.20 -5.82 -23.06
N ASN A 177 0.53 -5.81 -24.17
CA ASN A 177 0.37 -4.88 -25.29
C ASN A 177 -1.04 -4.88 -25.94
N ASN A 178 -1.84 -5.94 -25.72
CA ASN A 178 -3.24 -6.02 -26.19
C ASN A 178 -4.24 -5.50 -25.15
N ALA A 179 -3.78 -4.83 -24.08
CA ALA A 179 -4.59 -4.37 -22.95
C ALA A 179 -5.34 -5.49 -22.20
N GLN A 180 -4.86 -6.74 -22.30
CA GLN A 180 -5.42 -7.86 -21.55
C GLN A 180 -4.77 -7.95 -20.18
N LEU A 181 -5.59 -8.09 -19.14
CA LEU A 181 -5.11 -8.28 -17.77
C LEU A 181 -4.41 -9.62 -17.64
N ILE A 182 -3.12 -9.58 -17.35
CA ILE A 182 -2.30 -10.76 -17.10
C ILE A 182 -2.45 -11.21 -15.64
N GLY A 183 -2.42 -10.25 -14.71
CA GLY A 183 -2.62 -10.51 -13.29
C GLY A 183 -2.19 -9.32 -12.43
N LYS A 184 -1.90 -9.59 -11.15
CA LYS A 184 -1.31 -8.62 -10.23
C LYS A 184 0.11 -9.02 -9.88
N ILE A 185 1.00 -8.05 -9.73
CA ILE A 185 2.37 -8.30 -9.26
C ILE A 185 2.30 -8.80 -7.82
N SER A 186 2.77 -10.01 -7.57
CA SER A 186 2.77 -10.64 -6.24
C SER A 186 4.14 -10.59 -5.57
N GLU A 187 5.22 -10.65 -6.36
CA GLU A 187 6.59 -10.59 -5.82
C GLU A 187 7.55 -9.93 -6.81
N ILE A 188 8.62 -9.35 -6.27
CA ILE A 188 9.77 -8.83 -7.02
C ILE A 188 11.02 -9.46 -6.44
N GLY A 189 11.88 -10.01 -7.29
CA GLY A 189 13.03 -10.79 -6.83
C GLY A 189 14.24 -10.68 -7.76
N LEU A 190 15.32 -11.33 -7.32
CA LEU A 190 16.54 -11.48 -8.11
C LEU A 190 16.66 -12.93 -8.60
N ARG A 191 16.66 -13.10 -9.91
CA ARG A 191 16.93 -14.36 -10.60
C ARG A 191 18.40 -14.48 -10.95
N LYS A 192 19.03 -15.59 -10.56
CA LYS A 192 20.39 -15.93 -11.03
C LYS A 192 20.31 -16.44 -12.46
N ILE A 193 21.10 -15.85 -13.37
CA ILE A 193 21.07 -16.20 -14.81
C ILE A 193 22.29 -17.01 -15.25
N SER A 194 23.52 -16.65 -14.86
CA SER A 194 24.76 -17.46 -14.93
C SER A 194 25.96 -16.60 -14.48
N GLU A 195 27.10 -17.22 -14.17
CA GLU A 195 28.37 -16.50 -13.86
C GLU A 195 28.24 -15.42 -12.77
N GLY A 196 27.43 -15.68 -11.74
CA GLY A 196 27.20 -14.72 -10.65
C GLY A 196 26.34 -13.51 -11.03
N LYS A 197 25.86 -13.41 -12.27
CA LYS A 197 24.93 -12.37 -12.71
C LYS A 197 23.53 -12.64 -12.20
N VAL A 198 22.89 -11.58 -11.73
CA VAL A 198 21.50 -11.56 -11.27
C VAL A 198 20.68 -10.59 -12.12
N GLN A 199 19.41 -10.89 -12.32
CA GLN A 199 18.45 -10.05 -13.02
C GLN A 199 17.20 -9.87 -12.15
N PHE A 200 16.58 -8.70 -12.19
CA PHE A 200 15.27 -8.50 -11.57
C PHE A 200 14.19 -9.29 -12.31
N SER A 201 13.30 -9.92 -11.55
CA SER A 201 12.11 -10.56 -12.09
C SER A 201 10.90 -10.29 -11.21
N PHE A 202 9.74 -10.31 -11.85
CA PHE A 202 8.43 -10.09 -11.25
C PHE A 202 7.65 -11.38 -11.31
N LYS A 203 6.99 -11.75 -10.22
CA LYS A 203 5.92 -12.75 -10.26
C LYS A 203 4.60 -12.04 -10.42
N ILE A 204 3.80 -12.50 -11.39
CA ILE A 204 2.48 -11.96 -11.69
C ILE A 204 1.49 -13.09 -11.51
N THR A 205 0.57 -12.92 -10.57
CA THR A 205 -0.44 -13.92 -10.21
C THR A 205 -1.79 -13.53 -10.79
N ASN A 206 -2.40 -14.44 -11.53
CA ASN A 206 -3.77 -14.32 -12.00
C ASN A 206 -4.72 -14.93 -10.95
N GLY A 207 -5.46 -14.08 -10.22
CA GLY A 207 -6.35 -14.53 -9.15
C GLY A 207 -7.50 -15.45 -9.61
N LEU A 208 -7.90 -15.37 -10.89
CA LEU A 208 -8.96 -16.21 -11.44
C LEU A 208 -8.47 -17.62 -11.79
N LYS A 209 -7.25 -17.71 -12.33
CA LYS A 209 -6.65 -18.99 -12.76
C LYS A 209 -5.75 -19.64 -11.72
N LYS A 210 -5.41 -18.92 -10.63
CA LYS A 210 -4.36 -19.28 -9.66
C LYS A 210 -3.00 -19.60 -10.31
N GLU A 211 -2.78 -19.05 -11.49
CA GLU A 211 -1.52 -19.20 -12.23
C GLU A 211 -0.59 -18.06 -11.83
N THR A 212 0.70 -18.37 -11.70
CA THR A 212 1.74 -17.36 -11.49
C THR A 212 2.75 -17.49 -12.60
N ILE A 213 2.97 -16.40 -13.32
CA ILE A 213 4.03 -16.29 -14.32
C ILE A 213 5.19 -15.48 -13.74
N GLU A 214 6.38 -15.71 -14.27
CA GLU A 214 7.54 -14.90 -13.95
C GLU A 214 7.99 -14.12 -15.18
N VAL A 215 8.21 -12.83 -14.99
CA VAL A 215 8.54 -11.88 -16.05
C VAL A 215 9.85 -11.21 -15.70
N ALA A 216 10.81 -11.24 -16.63
CA ALA A 216 12.08 -10.54 -16.46
C ALA A 216 11.86 -9.02 -16.55
N TRP A 217 12.71 -8.23 -15.87
CA TRP A 217 12.65 -6.77 -15.94
C TRP A 217 12.68 -6.24 -17.38
N ASP A 218 13.44 -6.91 -18.25
CA ASP A 218 13.57 -6.52 -19.66
C ASP A 218 12.27 -6.61 -20.43
N ASN A 219 11.23 -7.28 -19.91
CA ASN A 219 9.89 -7.41 -20.50
C ASN A 219 8.87 -6.41 -19.92
N ILE A 220 9.31 -5.47 -19.08
CA ILE A 220 8.47 -4.39 -18.55
C ILE A 220 8.66 -3.13 -19.40
N ASP A 221 7.59 -2.64 -20.02
CA ASP A 221 7.62 -1.37 -20.77
C ASP A 221 7.52 -0.16 -19.84
N LYS A 222 6.55 -0.22 -18.91
CA LYS A 222 6.20 0.94 -18.10
C LYS A 222 5.67 0.53 -16.74
N ILE A 223 6.05 1.32 -15.73
CA ILE A 223 5.55 1.24 -14.36
C ILE A 223 4.97 2.60 -13.99
N GLY A 224 3.67 2.62 -13.71
CA GLY A 224 2.93 3.76 -13.16
C GLY A 224 1.82 3.25 -12.25
N ASP A 225 0.59 3.76 -12.41
CA ASP A 225 -0.59 3.20 -11.72
C ASP A 225 -0.91 1.75 -12.15
N ILE A 226 -0.39 1.36 -13.31
CA ILE A 226 -0.43 0.00 -13.87
C ILE A 226 0.94 -0.36 -14.42
N VAL A 227 1.16 -1.66 -14.61
CA VAL A 227 2.36 -2.17 -15.28
C VAL A 227 2.02 -2.65 -16.67
N ILE A 228 2.79 -2.21 -17.66
CA ILE A 228 2.66 -2.64 -19.05
C ILE A 228 3.82 -3.56 -19.37
N LEU A 229 3.49 -4.72 -19.95
CA LEU A 229 4.44 -5.74 -20.36
C LEU A 229 4.53 -5.77 -21.89
N HIS A 230 5.75 -5.92 -22.41
CA HIS A 230 5.96 -6.37 -23.78
C HIS A 230 6.34 -7.84 -23.82
N GLY A 231 5.88 -8.52 -24.87
CA GLY A 231 6.07 -9.96 -25.06
C GLY A 231 4.75 -10.75 -25.03
N SER A 232 4.77 -11.87 -25.75
CA SER A 232 3.65 -12.82 -25.76
C SER A 232 3.75 -13.75 -24.55
N PHE A 233 2.83 -13.59 -23.60
CA PHE A 233 2.70 -14.47 -22.43
C PHE A 233 1.62 -15.52 -22.68
N ASP A 234 1.82 -16.35 -23.69
CA ASP A 234 0.99 -17.53 -23.88
C ASP A 234 1.35 -18.57 -22.81
N ASN A 235 0.32 -19.15 -22.17
CA ASN A 235 0.41 -19.98 -20.96
C ASN A 235 1.19 -21.29 -21.17
N ALA A 236 2.51 -21.20 -21.25
CA ALA A 236 3.40 -22.35 -21.16
C ALA A 236 4.37 -22.12 -19.99
N PRO A 237 4.55 -23.11 -19.08
CA PRO A 237 5.57 -23.02 -18.05
C PRO A 237 6.94 -22.88 -18.72
N PRO A 238 7.88 -22.11 -18.14
CA PRO A 238 9.22 -22.00 -18.69
C PRO A 238 9.89 -23.37 -18.65
N SER A 239 10.02 -24.01 -19.81
CA SER A 239 10.88 -25.18 -19.96
C SER A 239 12.31 -24.72 -19.71
N TYR A 240 12.90 -25.23 -18.62
CA TYR A 240 14.35 -25.27 -18.46
C TYR A 240 14.91 -26.11 -19.61
N ASN A 241 15.30 -25.42 -20.68
CA ASN A 241 16.29 -25.75 -21.70
C ASN A 241 15.89 -25.00 -22.97
N ASP A 242 16.55 -23.88 -23.24
CA ASP A 242 17.05 -23.58 -24.58
C ASP A 242 18.12 -22.49 -24.49
N LYS A 243 19.33 -22.92 -24.13
CA LYS A 243 20.51 -22.38 -24.81
C LYS A 243 20.47 -22.97 -26.21
N ASN A 244 20.11 -22.13 -27.19
CA ASN A 244 20.38 -22.22 -28.63
C ASN A 244 19.15 -21.85 -29.46
N ASN A 245 18.90 -20.56 -29.64
CA ASN A 245 18.49 -20.09 -30.96
C ASN A 245 18.91 -18.63 -31.16
N ALA A 246 20.18 -18.47 -31.57
CA ALA A 246 20.56 -17.37 -32.42
C ALA A 246 19.84 -17.55 -33.77
N ASN A 247 19.28 -16.46 -34.29
CA ASN A 247 18.56 -16.35 -35.57
C ASN A 247 17.11 -16.86 -35.58
N SER A 248 16.20 -16.04 -35.07
CA SER A 248 14.90 -15.89 -35.73
C SER A 248 14.82 -14.50 -36.34
N SER A 249 15.24 -14.45 -37.59
CA SER A 249 15.17 -13.30 -38.48
C SER A 249 13.71 -13.06 -38.87
N THR A 250 12.94 -12.40 -38.01
CA THR A 250 11.78 -11.64 -38.47
C THR A 250 12.30 -10.26 -38.88
N ASN A 251 12.38 -10.03 -40.19
CA ASN A 251 12.62 -8.70 -40.77
C ASN A 251 11.47 -7.77 -40.38
N GLN A 252 11.53 -7.23 -39.17
CA GLN A 252 10.73 -6.10 -38.76
C GLN A 252 11.68 -4.91 -38.93
N ASN A 253 11.57 -4.21 -40.06
CA ASN A 253 12.22 -2.91 -40.19
C ASN A 253 11.70 -2.05 -39.02
N TYR A 254 12.58 -1.40 -38.27
CA TYR A 254 12.19 -0.44 -37.24
C TYR A 254 12.96 0.85 -37.52
N LYS A 255 12.31 2.00 -37.33
CA LYS A 255 13.00 3.28 -37.40
C LYS A 255 13.53 3.62 -36.02
N THR A 256 14.85 3.72 -35.90
CA THR A 256 15.47 4.14 -34.65
C THR A 256 15.40 5.65 -34.53
N CYS A 257 14.82 6.15 -33.44
CA CYS A 257 14.77 7.57 -33.19
C CYS A 257 16.18 8.14 -33.00
N ILE A 258 16.55 9.15 -33.79
CA ILE A 258 17.88 9.78 -33.69
C ILE A 258 18.07 10.55 -32.37
N ASN A 259 16.98 10.89 -31.69
CA ASN A 259 17.01 11.71 -30.47
C ASN A 259 17.08 10.90 -29.18
N CYS A 260 16.45 9.73 -29.11
CA CYS A 260 16.43 8.90 -27.88
C CYS A 260 16.75 7.42 -28.13
N SER A 261 17.11 7.05 -29.37
CA SER A 261 17.47 5.67 -29.76
C SER A 261 16.36 4.63 -29.60
N TYR A 262 15.13 5.04 -29.29
CA TYR A 262 13.97 4.15 -29.23
C TYR A 262 13.64 3.58 -30.63
N GLN A 263 13.28 2.31 -30.68
CA GLN A 263 12.89 1.62 -31.91
C GLN A 263 11.39 1.79 -32.14
N ASN A 264 11.03 2.52 -33.18
CA ASN A 264 9.65 2.79 -33.54
C ASN A 264 9.24 1.94 -34.75
N ASP A 265 7.93 1.83 -34.96
CA ASP A 265 7.37 1.25 -36.18
C ASP A 265 7.94 1.95 -37.44
N THR A 266 8.06 1.21 -38.54
CA THR A 266 8.44 1.75 -39.86
C THR A 266 7.59 2.92 -40.33
N GLU A 267 6.30 2.92 -40.00
CA GLU A 267 5.34 3.94 -40.44
C GLU A 267 5.28 5.13 -39.48
N ALA A 268 5.99 5.08 -38.35
CA ALA A 268 6.01 6.16 -37.37
C ALA A 268 6.64 7.43 -37.97
N LEU A 269 5.88 8.54 -37.92
CA LEU A 269 6.35 9.89 -38.26
C LEU A 269 7.00 10.59 -37.06
N PHE A 270 6.63 10.19 -35.85
CA PHE A 270 7.11 10.75 -34.59
C PHE A 270 7.48 9.61 -33.63
N CYS A 271 8.47 9.88 -32.78
CA CYS A 271 8.94 8.94 -31.78
C CYS A 271 7.88 8.74 -30.70
N GLU A 272 7.52 7.49 -30.42
CA GLU A 272 6.55 7.14 -29.38
C GLU A 272 7.05 7.54 -27.99
N GLU A 273 8.36 7.40 -27.75
CA GLU A 273 8.97 7.81 -26.49
C GLU A 273 9.14 9.32 -26.33
N CYS A 274 9.78 10.01 -27.30
CA CYS A 274 10.16 11.41 -27.11
C CYS A 274 9.33 12.43 -27.90
N GLY A 275 8.35 11.99 -28.69
CA GLY A 275 7.46 12.84 -29.49
C GLY A 275 8.13 13.61 -30.63
N LYS A 276 9.46 13.47 -30.81
CA LYS A 276 10.19 14.16 -31.89
C LYS A 276 10.02 13.43 -33.22
N LYS A 277 10.02 14.19 -34.31
CA LYS A 277 9.91 13.65 -35.66
C LYS A 277 11.05 12.67 -35.92
N ILE A 278 10.71 11.53 -36.50
CA ILE A 278 11.68 10.52 -36.96
C ILE A 278 11.92 10.83 -38.43
N GLU A 279 13.12 11.31 -38.76
CA GLU A 279 13.56 11.52 -40.15
C GLU A 279 14.03 10.22 -40.80
#